data_AF-T1I4N6-F1
#
_entry.id   AF-T1I4N6-F1
#
_cell.length_a   1.000
_cell.length_b   1.000
_cell.length_c   1.000
_cell.angle_alpha   90.00
_cell.angle_beta   90.00
_cell.angle_gamma   90.00
#
_symmetry.space_group_name_H-M   'P 1'
#
loop_
_entity.id
_entity.type
_entity.pdbx_description
1 polymer ?
#
loop_
_entity_poly.entity_id
_entity_poly.type
_entity_poly.pdbx_seq_one_letter_code
_entity_poly.pdbx_strand_id
1 'polypeptide(L)'
;MCPNCLLNHEDDEGKYYERSEAIRLEAIKMQILSKLGLSAKPNISATSSLPRELVLQTLVRANEGPTTPVNEAANEDNEATNTDDFYATTSEIIAFAEPDKEFNLLSSIIAALTPVKLTVDALCRKDANLLTADASLTFMLNTLSQQKCTIALELLEALKSRILLRRTELSQILQCLQKAHKML
;
A
#
# COMPACT_ATOMS: atom_id res chain seq x y z
N MET A 1 -42.11 34.99 32.33
CA MET A 1 -42.01 33.89 33.31
C MET A 1 -40.89 32.98 32.86
N CYS A 2 -39.85 32.79 33.67
CA CYS A 2 -38.63 32.07 33.29
C CYS A 2 -38.90 30.56 33.20
N PRO A 3 -38.49 29.85 32.12
CA PRO A 3 -38.73 28.41 31.99
C PRO A 3 -37.92 27.52 32.94
N ASN A 4 -36.94 28.07 33.66
CA ASN A 4 -35.92 27.28 34.37
C ASN A 4 -36.12 27.18 35.90
N CYS A 5 -37.34 27.46 36.40
CA CYS A 5 -37.63 27.48 37.84
C CYS A 5 -38.20 26.16 38.40
N LEU A 6 -37.93 24.99 37.79
CA LEU A 6 -38.42 23.70 38.28
C LEU A 6 -37.36 22.81 38.97
N LEU A 7 -36.16 23.32 39.20
CA LEU A 7 -35.19 22.62 40.04
C LEU A 7 -35.38 23.09 41.49
N ASN A 8 -36.28 22.42 42.21
CA ASN A 8 -36.18 22.31 43.66
C ASN A 8 -36.85 21.01 44.16
N HIS A 9 -36.09 20.34 45.03
CA HIS A 9 -36.36 19.17 45.88
C HIS A 9 -36.23 17.76 45.28
N GLU A 10 -35.05 17.20 45.50
CA GLU A 10 -34.74 15.93 46.19
C GLU A 10 -35.85 14.83 46.18
N ASP A 11 -35.44 13.65 45.69
CA ASP A 11 -36.08 12.32 45.79
C ASP A 11 -37.20 11.93 44.80
N ASP A 12 -36.96 11.92 43.47
CA ASP A 12 -37.67 11.03 42.51
C ASP A 12 -37.08 11.09 41.06
N GLU A 13 -35.90 10.52 40.81
CA GLU A 13 -35.20 10.52 39.49
C GLU A 13 -36.09 10.02 38.31
N GLY A 14 -36.97 9.05 38.56
CA GLY A 14 -37.86 8.50 37.53
C GLY A 14 -38.93 9.48 37.04
N LYS A 15 -39.49 10.30 37.94
CA LYS A 15 -40.56 11.26 37.60
C LYS A 15 -40.03 12.47 36.83
N TYR A 16 -38.77 12.84 37.05
CA TYR A 16 -38.13 13.94 36.34
C TYR A 16 -37.94 13.63 34.85
N TYR A 17 -37.45 12.42 34.54
CA TYR A 17 -37.28 11.96 33.15
C TYR A 17 -38.62 11.90 32.41
N GLU A 18 -39.66 11.34 33.04
CA GLU A 18 -41.00 11.24 32.47
C GLU A 18 -41.63 12.62 32.19
N ARG A 19 -41.43 13.60 33.10
CA ARG A 19 -41.87 14.98 32.88
C ARG A 19 -41.10 15.69 31.75
N SER A 20 -39.78 15.47 31.67
CA SER A 20 -38.95 16.03 30.59
C SER A 20 -39.31 15.43 29.23
N GLU A 21 -39.57 14.12 29.16
CA GLU A 21 -40.04 13.45 27.96
C GLU A 21 -41.44 13.93 27.54
N ALA A 22 -42.36 14.12 28.49
CA ALA A 22 -43.67 14.70 28.20
C ALA A 22 -43.56 16.10 27.57
N ILE A 23 -42.70 16.98 28.11
CA ILE A 23 -42.46 18.32 27.56
C ILE A 23 -41.87 18.24 26.14
N ARG A 24 -40.88 17.35 25.92
CA ARG A 24 -40.29 17.14 24.59
C ARG A 24 -41.33 16.63 23.60
N LEU A 25 -42.17 15.68 24.00
CA LEU A 25 -43.24 15.13 23.17
C LEU A 25 -44.29 16.20 22.80
N GLU A 26 -44.67 17.06 23.75
CA GLU A 26 -45.58 18.18 23.46
C GLU A 26 -44.96 19.20 22.50
N ALA A 27 -43.68 19.53 22.67
CA ALA A 27 -42.96 20.42 21.76
C ALA A 27 -42.89 19.84 20.33
N ILE A 28 -42.57 18.56 20.20
CA ILE A 28 -42.54 17.85 18.90
C ILE A 28 -43.94 17.82 18.28
N LYS A 29 -44.98 17.53 19.07
CA LYS A 29 -46.38 17.53 18.59
C LYS A 29 -46.79 18.89 18.03
N MET A 30 -46.44 19.98 18.71
CA MET A 30 -46.71 21.34 18.23
C MET A 30 -45.89 21.69 16.98
N GLN A 31 -44.64 21.27 16.93
CA GLN A 31 -43.76 21.49 15.77
C GLN A 31 -44.28 20.76 14.52
N ILE A 32 -44.74 19.51 14.65
CA ILE A 32 -45.32 18.74 13.55
C ILE A 32 -46.59 19.42 13.03
N LEU A 33 -47.50 19.81 13.94
CA LEU A 33 -48.75 20.49 13.57
C LEU A 33 -48.47 21.82 12.85
N SER A 34 -47.53 22.62 13.37
CA SER A 34 -47.09 23.88 12.76
C SER A 34 -46.48 23.68 11.37
N LYS A 35 -45.54 22.72 11.23
CA LYS A 35 -44.88 22.42 9.95
C LYS A 35 -45.85 21.89 8.88
N LEU A 36 -46.91 21.20 9.29
CA LEU A 36 -47.95 20.70 8.38
C LEU A 36 -49.08 21.73 8.14
N GLY A 37 -49.04 22.90 8.79
CA GLY A 37 -50.09 23.91 8.69
C GLY A 37 -51.43 23.48 9.31
N LEU A 38 -51.41 22.52 10.25
CA LEU A 38 -52.59 21.95 10.88
C LEU A 38 -52.79 22.55 12.28
N SER A 39 -54.02 22.95 12.60
CA SER A 39 -54.36 23.46 13.94
C SER A 39 -54.61 22.35 14.97
N ALA A 40 -54.98 21.15 14.51
CA ALA A 40 -55.25 19.99 15.35
C ALA A 40 -54.96 18.68 14.61
N LYS A 41 -54.79 17.59 15.38
CA LYS A 41 -54.62 16.24 14.82
C LYS A 41 -55.86 15.86 14.00
N PRO A 42 -55.71 15.41 12.74
CA PRO A 42 -56.83 15.00 11.91
C PRO A 42 -57.49 13.70 12.44
N ASN A 43 -58.80 13.59 12.29
CA ASN A 43 -59.59 12.44 12.74
C ASN A 43 -59.41 11.25 11.78
N ILE A 44 -58.64 10.25 12.20
CA ILE A 44 -58.28 9.06 11.40
C ILE A 44 -59.43 8.06 11.21
N SER A 45 -60.51 8.13 12.01
CA SER A 45 -61.62 7.18 11.95
C SER A 45 -62.59 7.42 10.79
N ALA A 46 -62.55 8.59 10.14
CA ALA A 46 -63.38 8.90 8.97
C ALA A 46 -62.72 8.54 7.63
N THR A 47 -61.41 8.26 7.63
CA THR A 47 -60.65 7.84 6.44
C THR A 47 -60.49 6.32 6.45
N SER A 48 -61.57 5.63 6.13
CA SER A 48 -61.61 4.18 5.99
C SER A 48 -60.70 3.70 4.86
N SER A 49 -59.63 3.00 5.27
CA SER A 49 -58.98 1.86 4.58
C SER A 49 -58.50 2.08 3.14
N LEU A 50 -57.44 2.87 2.95
CA LEU A 50 -56.57 2.67 1.78
C LEU A 50 -55.73 1.40 1.98
N PRO A 51 -55.58 0.52 0.97
CA PRO A 51 -54.73 -0.65 1.06
C PRO A 51 -53.28 -0.26 1.39
N ARG A 52 -52.68 -0.94 2.39
CA ARG A 52 -51.29 -0.69 2.83
C ARG A 52 -50.29 -0.72 1.66
N GLU A 53 -50.53 -1.58 0.69
CA GLU A 53 -49.70 -1.72 -0.51
C GLU A 53 -49.64 -0.45 -1.34
N LEU A 54 -50.80 0.19 -1.54
CA LEU A 54 -50.91 1.38 -2.37
C LEU A 54 -50.24 2.60 -1.70
N VAL A 55 -50.31 2.67 -0.37
CA VAL A 55 -49.59 3.69 0.43
C VAL A 55 -48.08 3.51 0.31
N LEU A 56 -47.58 2.28 0.49
CA LEU A 56 -46.14 1.99 0.37
C LEU A 56 -45.63 2.26 -1.03
N GLN A 57 -46.33 1.79 -2.06
CA GLN A 57 -45.94 2.04 -3.45
C GLN A 57 -45.91 3.54 -3.79
N THR A 58 -46.84 4.32 -3.24
CA THR A 58 -46.87 5.78 -3.41
C THR A 58 -45.71 6.46 -2.69
N LEU A 59 -45.39 6.03 -1.46
CA LEU A 59 -44.25 6.57 -0.70
C LEU A 59 -42.91 6.27 -1.37
N VAL A 60 -42.73 5.05 -1.88
CA VAL A 60 -41.53 4.65 -2.65
C VAL A 60 -41.38 5.55 -3.88
N ARG A 61 -42.43 5.72 -4.67
CA ARG A 61 -42.40 6.59 -5.86
C ARG A 61 -42.23 8.07 -5.56
N ALA A 62 -42.68 8.54 -4.39
CA ALA A 62 -42.52 9.94 -4.00
C ALA A 62 -41.09 10.22 -3.47
N ASN A 63 -40.43 9.21 -2.90
CA ASN A 63 -39.05 9.33 -2.42
C ASN A 63 -38.01 9.04 -3.53
N GLU A 64 -38.39 8.25 -4.54
CA GLU A 64 -37.61 8.02 -5.75
C GLU A 64 -37.96 9.10 -6.79
N GLY A 65 -37.16 10.18 -6.84
CA GLY A 65 -37.17 11.12 -7.97
C GLY A 65 -36.86 10.42 -9.31
N PRO A 66 -37.00 11.11 -10.46
CA PRO A 66 -36.98 10.49 -11.78
C PRO A 66 -35.73 9.63 -11.99
N THR A 67 -35.93 8.33 -12.15
CA THR A 67 -34.90 7.36 -12.50
C THR A 67 -34.46 7.57 -13.95
N THR A 68 -33.47 8.43 -14.16
CA THR A 68 -32.61 8.38 -15.33
C THR A 68 -31.64 7.20 -15.22
N PRO A 69 -31.38 6.41 -16.27
CA PRO A 69 -30.34 5.41 -16.24
C PRO A 69 -28.99 6.12 -16.39
N VAL A 70 -28.33 6.41 -15.27
CA VAL A 70 -26.99 7.00 -15.25
C VAL A 70 -26.00 5.88 -14.92
N ASN A 71 -25.42 5.28 -15.96
CA ASN A 71 -24.10 4.70 -15.84
C ASN A 71 -23.11 5.85 -16.04
N GLU A 72 -22.23 6.01 -15.06
CA GLU A 72 -21.14 7.00 -14.97
C GLU A 72 -21.53 8.43 -14.57
N ALA A 73 -20.98 8.80 -13.40
CA ALA A 73 -20.59 10.13 -12.95
C ALA A 73 -21.65 11.22 -12.71
N ALA A 74 -21.65 11.67 -11.45
CA ALA A 74 -21.98 13.02 -10.97
C ALA A 74 -23.46 13.46 -10.96
N ASN A 75 -24.09 13.35 -9.78
CA ASN A 75 -24.41 14.52 -8.92
C ASN A 75 -25.34 14.06 -7.79
N GLU A 76 -24.75 13.79 -6.63
CA GLU A 76 -25.46 13.77 -5.37
C GLU A 76 -25.48 15.20 -4.82
N ASP A 77 -26.52 15.97 -5.11
CA ASP A 77 -26.89 17.13 -4.28
C ASP A 77 -27.55 16.59 -3.00
N ASN A 78 -26.70 16.08 -2.11
CA ASN A 78 -27.04 15.61 -0.77
C ASN A 78 -26.15 16.39 0.21
N GLU A 79 -26.81 17.13 1.12
CA GLU A 79 -26.25 17.94 2.22
C GLU A 79 -24.72 18.16 2.27
N ALA A 80 -24.28 19.32 1.78
CA ALA A 80 -22.96 19.86 2.10
C ALA A 80 -22.93 20.45 3.52
N THR A 81 -22.85 19.58 4.54
CA THR A 81 -22.38 19.95 5.88
C THR A 81 -21.35 18.93 6.36
N ASN A 82 -20.07 19.28 6.20
CA ASN A 82 -18.88 18.76 6.89
C ASN A 82 -18.77 17.23 7.06
N THR A 83 -18.70 16.49 5.95
CA THR A 83 -18.25 15.08 5.98
C THR A 83 -16.73 14.91 5.81
N ASP A 84 -15.99 15.99 5.58
CA ASP A 84 -14.53 15.95 5.35
C ASP A 84 -13.69 16.03 6.66
N ASP A 85 -14.34 16.29 7.80
CA ASP A 85 -13.66 16.41 9.11
C ASP A 85 -13.40 15.06 9.80
N PHE A 86 -13.94 13.96 9.26
CA PHE A 86 -13.77 12.62 9.86
C PHE A 86 -12.43 11.97 9.48
N TYR A 87 -11.85 12.32 8.33
CA TYR A 87 -10.59 11.76 7.87
C TYR A 87 -9.48 12.81 7.95
N ALA A 88 -8.28 12.36 8.32
CA ALA A 88 -7.13 13.25 8.35
C ALA A 88 -6.79 13.74 6.94
N THR A 89 -6.76 15.06 6.73
CA THR A 89 -6.30 15.68 5.48
C THR A 89 -4.79 15.83 5.51
N THR A 90 -4.06 15.23 4.56
CA THR A 90 -2.62 15.41 4.40
C THR A 90 -2.33 16.55 3.41
N SER A 91 -1.62 17.59 3.86
CA SER A 91 -1.27 18.74 3.01
C SER A 91 -0.12 18.44 2.04
N GLU A 92 0.82 17.60 2.45
CA GLU A 92 2.01 17.25 1.67
C GLU A 92 2.51 15.86 2.07
N ILE A 93 2.95 15.07 1.09
CA ILE A 93 3.61 13.78 1.31
C ILE A 93 4.99 13.87 0.68
N ILE A 94 6.03 13.87 1.51
CA ILE A 94 7.40 13.77 1.05
C ILE A 94 7.77 12.30 1.03
N ALA A 95 7.62 11.67 -0.14
CA ALA A 95 8.11 10.31 -0.37
C ALA A 95 9.57 10.36 -0.79
N PHE A 96 10.45 9.69 -0.04
CA PHE A 96 11.81 9.45 -0.50
C PHE A 96 11.79 8.34 -1.56
N ALA A 97 12.66 8.46 -2.57
CA ALA A 97 12.87 7.40 -3.52
C ALA A 97 13.24 6.11 -2.77
N GLU A 98 12.49 5.04 -3.02
CA GLU A 98 12.89 3.72 -2.54
C GLU A 98 14.28 3.39 -3.10
N PRO A 99 15.12 2.65 -2.36
CA PRO A 99 16.42 2.23 -2.89
C PRO A 99 16.18 1.37 -4.13
N ASP A 100 16.41 1.97 -5.30
CA ASP A 100 16.16 1.38 -6.59
C ASP A 100 16.81 0.00 -6.68
N LYS A 101 15.99 -1.03 -6.84
CA LYS A 101 16.45 -2.42 -7.04
C LYS A 101 17.42 -2.50 -8.22
N GLU A 102 17.20 -1.66 -9.23
CA GLU A 102 18.04 -1.54 -10.43
C GLU A 102 19.44 -1.02 -10.11
N PHE A 103 19.57 -0.01 -9.25
CA PHE A 103 20.88 0.52 -8.83
C PHE A 103 21.67 -0.50 -8.01
N ASN A 104 21.00 -1.26 -7.15
CA ASN A 104 21.63 -2.36 -6.40
C ASN A 104 22.12 -3.48 -7.34
N LEU A 105 21.33 -3.83 -8.35
CA LEU A 105 21.72 -4.80 -9.37
C LEU A 105 22.91 -4.30 -10.19
N LEU A 106 22.88 -3.04 -10.65
CA LEU A 106 23.98 -2.42 -11.37
C LEU A 106 25.28 -2.41 -10.53
N SER A 107 25.18 -2.04 -9.26
CA SER A 107 26.31 -2.08 -8.32
C SER A 107 26.89 -3.49 -8.19
N SER A 108 26.03 -4.52 -8.11
CA SER A 108 26.46 -5.91 -8.03
C SER A 108 27.16 -6.40 -9.31
N ILE A 109 26.73 -5.95 -10.49
CA ILE A 109 27.37 -6.25 -11.78
C ILE A 109 28.75 -5.60 -11.84
N ILE A 110 28.85 -4.32 -11.47
CA ILE A 110 30.14 -3.60 -11.47
C ILE A 110 31.13 -4.29 -10.52
N ALA A 111 30.67 -4.67 -9.33
CA ALA A 111 31.49 -5.42 -8.38
C ALA A 111 31.98 -6.76 -8.96
N ALA A 112 31.10 -7.52 -9.65
CA ALA A 112 31.46 -8.79 -10.30
C ALA A 112 32.43 -8.62 -11.48
N LEU A 113 32.30 -7.55 -12.25
CA LEU A 113 33.17 -7.31 -13.41
C LEU A 113 34.54 -6.70 -13.05
N THR A 114 34.66 -6.07 -11.88
CA THR A 114 35.92 -5.48 -11.41
C THR A 114 37.11 -6.47 -11.39
N PRO A 115 37.02 -7.66 -10.77
CA PRO A 115 38.11 -8.63 -10.81
C PRO A 115 38.41 -9.12 -12.22
N VAL A 116 37.38 -9.26 -13.08
CA VAL A 116 37.56 -9.66 -14.48
C VAL A 116 38.36 -8.61 -15.25
N LYS A 117 38.04 -7.32 -15.08
CA LYS A 117 38.78 -6.22 -15.70
C LYS A 117 40.24 -6.23 -15.28
N LEU A 118 40.52 -6.31 -13.97
CA LEU A 118 41.90 -6.31 -13.45
C LEU A 118 42.71 -7.49 -13.99
N THR A 119 42.08 -8.66 -14.10
CA THR A 119 42.72 -9.84 -14.66
C THR A 119 42.99 -9.69 -16.16
N VAL A 120 42.04 -9.16 -16.93
CA VAL A 120 42.27 -8.87 -18.36
C VAL A 120 43.39 -7.85 -18.53
N ASP A 121 43.39 -6.77 -17.74
CA ASP A 121 44.44 -5.74 -17.77
C ASP A 121 45.82 -6.34 -17.44
N ALA A 122 45.90 -7.27 -16.48
CA ALA A 122 47.13 -7.98 -16.14
C ALA A 122 47.59 -8.93 -17.26
N LEU A 123 46.66 -9.63 -17.90
CA LEU A 123 46.95 -10.56 -19.00
C LEU A 123 47.34 -9.84 -20.30
N CYS A 124 46.85 -8.62 -20.50
CA CYS A 124 47.16 -7.80 -21.68
C CYS A 124 48.48 -7.03 -21.56
N ARG A 125 49.23 -7.16 -20.46
CA ARG A 125 50.54 -6.52 -20.33
C ARG A 125 51.59 -7.23 -21.18
N LYS A 126 52.56 -6.47 -21.70
CA LYS A 126 53.65 -7.01 -22.55
C LYS A 126 54.56 -8.00 -21.82
N ASP A 127 54.67 -7.88 -20.50
CA ASP A 127 55.48 -8.71 -19.61
C ASP A 127 54.68 -9.89 -18.99
N ALA A 128 53.42 -10.08 -19.39
CA ALA A 128 52.61 -11.17 -18.90
C ALA A 128 53.19 -12.52 -19.37
N ASN A 129 53.59 -13.33 -18.40
CA ASN A 129 54.05 -14.71 -18.58
C ASN A 129 53.04 -15.71 -17.98
N LEU A 130 53.26 -17.00 -18.21
CA LEU A 130 52.36 -18.06 -17.75
C LEU A 130 52.13 -18.04 -16.23
N LEU A 131 53.15 -17.71 -15.44
CA LEU A 131 53.05 -17.63 -13.97
C LEU A 131 52.16 -16.46 -13.54
N THR A 132 52.37 -15.29 -14.13
CA THR A 132 51.53 -14.10 -13.87
C THR A 132 50.10 -14.30 -14.36
N ALA A 133 49.91 -15.03 -15.47
CA ALA A 133 48.59 -15.36 -15.98
C ALA A 133 47.84 -16.32 -15.03
N ASP A 134 48.51 -17.38 -14.57
CA ASP A 134 47.93 -18.34 -13.62
C ASP A 134 47.59 -17.68 -12.27
N ALA A 135 48.47 -16.81 -11.77
CA ALA A 135 48.22 -16.02 -10.57
C ALA A 135 47.05 -15.04 -10.75
N SER A 136 46.96 -14.36 -11.89
CA SER A 136 45.88 -13.39 -12.19
C SER A 136 44.52 -14.05 -12.36
N LEU A 137 44.48 -15.25 -12.98
CA LEU A 137 43.27 -16.05 -13.08
C LEU A 137 42.86 -16.63 -11.72
N THR A 138 43.82 -17.10 -10.92
CA THR A 138 43.55 -17.59 -9.55
C THR A 138 43.02 -16.48 -8.66
N PHE A 139 43.61 -15.28 -8.74
CA PHE A 139 43.11 -14.08 -8.09
C PHE A 139 41.66 -13.79 -8.48
N MET A 140 41.36 -13.75 -9.79
CA MET A 140 40.01 -13.51 -10.31
C MET A 140 38.98 -14.48 -9.70
N LEU A 141 39.27 -15.77 -9.74
CA LEU A 141 38.37 -16.81 -9.26
C LEU A 141 38.18 -16.74 -7.75
N ASN A 142 39.24 -16.45 -7.00
CA ASN A 142 39.15 -16.29 -5.55
C ASN A 142 38.35 -15.03 -5.16
N THR A 143 38.56 -13.91 -5.85
CA THR A 143 37.84 -12.67 -5.60
C THR A 143 36.35 -12.81 -5.94
N LEU A 144 36.02 -13.45 -7.07
CA LEU A 144 34.62 -13.74 -7.43
C LEU A 144 33.96 -14.69 -6.42
N SER A 145 34.70 -15.67 -5.88
CA SER A 145 34.18 -16.57 -4.84
C SER A 145 33.94 -15.89 -3.49
N GLN A 146 34.64 -14.79 -3.19
CA GLN A 146 34.43 -14.02 -1.96
C GLN A 146 33.23 -13.07 -2.06
N GLN A 147 32.82 -12.72 -3.29
CA GLN A 147 31.64 -11.88 -3.50
C GLN A 147 30.37 -12.70 -3.27
N LYS A 148 29.47 -12.19 -2.41
CA LYS A 148 28.20 -12.85 -2.06
C LYS A 148 27.06 -12.59 -3.06
N CYS A 149 27.35 -12.01 -4.23
CA CYS A 149 26.34 -11.75 -5.25
C CYS A 149 26.13 -12.97 -6.16
N THR A 150 24.87 -13.22 -6.53
CA THR A 150 24.46 -14.35 -7.37
C THR A 150 25.18 -14.35 -8.72
N ILE A 151 25.28 -13.17 -9.34
CA ILE A 151 25.93 -12.96 -10.64
C ILE A 151 27.42 -13.35 -10.60
N ALA A 152 28.14 -13.04 -9.50
CA ALA A 152 29.55 -13.42 -9.38
C ALA A 152 29.73 -14.93 -9.27
N LEU A 153 28.81 -15.63 -8.60
CA LEU A 153 28.85 -17.09 -8.48
C LEU A 153 28.56 -17.78 -9.81
N GLU A 154 27.54 -17.32 -10.55
CA GLU A 154 27.24 -17.84 -11.90
C GLU A 154 28.42 -17.60 -12.85
N LEU A 155 29.01 -16.41 -12.80
CA LEU A 155 30.18 -16.07 -13.60
C LEU A 155 31.40 -16.91 -13.20
N LEU A 156 31.61 -17.15 -11.91
CA LEU A 156 32.68 -18.00 -11.38
C LEU A 156 32.57 -19.42 -11.93
N GLU A 157 31.37 -20.00 -11.87
CA GLU A 157 31.13 -21.37 -12.33
C GLU A 157 31.30 -21.49 -13.86
N ALA A 158 30.77 -20.52 -14.61
CA ALA A 158 30.95 -20.44 -16.05
C ALA A 158 32.43 -20.30 -16.44
N LEU A 159 33.18 -19.45 -15.75
CA LEU A 159 34.62 -19.25 -15.97
C LEU A 159 35.42 -20.50 -15.61
N LYS A 160 35.16 -21.14 -14.47
CA LYS A 160 35.80 -22.40 -14.09
C LYS A 160 35.58 -23.48 -15.15
N SER A 161 34.33 -23.64 -15.59
CA SER A 161 33.97 -24.62 -16.63
C SER A 161 34.70 -24.33 -17.95
N ARG A 162 34.73 -23.06 -18.38
CA ARG A 162 35.47 -22.64 -19.59
C ARG A 162 36.97 -22.87 -19.49
N ILE A 163 37.58 -22.60 -18.35
CA ILE A 163 39.02 -22.82 -18.11
C ILE A 163 39.32 -24.31 -18.13
N LEU A 164 38.49 -25.14 -17.49
CA LEU A 164 38.64 -26.60 -17.50
C LEU A 164 38.53 -27.19 -18.91
N LEU A 165 37.55 -26.75 -19.70
CA LEU A 165 37.37 -27.20 -21.09
C LEU A 165 38.56 -26.85 -22.00
N ARG A 166 39.28 -25.76 -21.70
CA ARG A 166 40.44 -25.31 -22.48
C ARG A 166 41.76 -25.90 -21.99
N ARG A 167 41.79 -26.56 -20.83
CA ARG A 167 42.99 -27.25 -20.34
C ARG A 167 43.20 -28.54 -21.14
N THR A 168 44.26 -28.57 -21.93
CA THR A 168 44.75 -29.77 -22.62
C THR A 168 45.73 -30.54 -21.73
N GLU A 169 46.04 -31.79 -22.08
CA GLU A 169 47.06 -32.64 -21.43
C GLU A 169 48.41 -31.92 -21.26
N LEU A 170 48.81 -31.11 -22.24
CA LEU A 170 50.00 -30.26 -22.19
C LEU A 170 49.98 -29.23 -21.05
N SER A 171 48.79 -28.69 -20.75
CA SER A 171 48.60 -27.76 -19.64
C SER A 171 48.71 -28.45 -18.27
N GLN A 172 48.40 -29.75 -18.20
CA GLN A 172 48.58 -30.56 -16.98
C GLN A 172 50.07 -30.86 -16.75
N ILE A 173 50.81 -31.18 -17.81
CA ILE A 173 52.27 -31.39 -17.76
C ILE A 173 52.98 -30.11 -17.29
N LEU A 174 52.60 -28.95 -17.82
CA LEU A 174 53.12 -27.65 -17.39
C LEU A 174 52.81 -27.35 -15.91
N GLN A 175 51.62 -27.73 -15.43
CA GLN A 175 51.26 -27.61 -14.02
C GLN A 175 52.09 -28.52 -13.10
N CYS A 176 52.35 -29.76 -13.52
CA CYS A 176 53.22 -30.69 -12.79
C CYS A 176 54.67 -30.16 -12.71
N LEU A 177 55.20 -29.64 -13.81
CA LEU A 177 56.53 -29.02 -13.84
C LEU A 177 56.61 -27.75 -12.98
N GLN A 178 55.57 -26.90 -13.00
CA GLN A 178 55.51 -25.71 -12.16
C GLN A 178 55.44 -26.04 -10.66
N LYS A 179 54.73 -27.12 -10.27
CA LYS A 179 54.72 -27.62 -8.89
C LYS A 179 56.07 -28.21 -8.47
N ALA A 180 56.77 -28.89 -9.38
CA ALA A 180 58.10 -29.44 -9.13
C ALA A 180 59.16 -28.35 -8.90
N HIS A 181 59.12 -27.25 -9.67
CA HIS A 181 60.03 -26.11 -9.46
C HIS A 181 59.81 -25.39 -8.12
N LYS A 182 58.60 -25.43 -7.54
CA LYS A 182 58.34 -24.84 -6.20
C LYS A 182 58.76 -25.75 -5.03
N MET A 183 59.17 -27.00 -5.30
CA MET A 183 59.58 -27.98 -4.28
C MET A 183 61.11 -28.15 -4.16
N LEU A 184 61.90 -27.46 -4.99
CA LEU A 184 63.35 -27.31 -4.87
C LEU A 184 63.68 -25.91 -4.32
#